data_AF-A0A8T4P2S6-F1
#
_entry.id   AF-A0A8T4P2S6-F1
#
_cell.length_a   1.000
_cell.length_b   1.000
_cell.length_c   1.000
_cell.angle_alpha   90.00
_cell.angle_beta   90.00
_cell.angle_gamma   90.00
#
_symmetry.space_group_name_H-M   'P 1'
#
loop_
_entity.id
_entity.type
_entity.pdbx_description
1 polymer ?
#
loop_
_entity_poly.entity_id
_entity_poly.type
_entity_poly.pdbx_seq_one_letter_code
_entity_poly.pdbx_strand_id
1 'polypeptide(L)'
;MKPEDFLHNVEAPTMTVYVQYKGVFDMQELYETIADFFRQKKFKFYEKQNRLRRPSPFGAELAHNFEARRKVEDYYEWVVNVNIETFDMRDVEVVLKDGTKKKMAKGRIWIQQKSMRVSGGMNCIIKLY
;
A
#
# COMPACT_ATOMS: atom_id res chain seq x y z
N MET A 1 25.08 3.52 33.24
CA MET A 1 24.17 3.35 32.09
C MET A 1 25.00 3.51 30.85
N LYS A 2 24.99 2.53 29.93
CA LYS A 2 25.93 2.54 28.80
C LYS A 2 25.31 3.39 27.66
N PRO A 3 26.12 4.12 26.88
CA PRO A 3 25.59 5.02 25.84
C PRO A 3 24.87 4.28 24.69
N GLU A 4 24.97 2.96 24.64
CA GLU A 4 24.27 2.07 23.71
C GLU A 4 22.75 1.95 23.97
N ASP A 5 22.26 2.34 25.15
CA ASP A 5 20.84 2.29 25.51
C ASP A 5 19.98 3.39 24.84
N PHE A 6 20.59 4.39 24.18
CA PHE A 6 19.88 5.47 23.48
C PHE A 6 19.57 5.15 22.00
N LEU A 7 19.96 3.98 21.51
CA LEU A 7 19.63 3.53 20.14
C LEU A 7 18.24 2.86 20.09
N HIS A 8 17.22 3.55 20.56
CA HIS A 8 15.85 3.19 20.21
C HIS A 8 15.51 3.81 18.85
N ASN A 9 15.87 3.11 17.78
CA ASN A 9 15.30 3.34 16.46
C ASN A 9 13.83 2.90 16.54
N VAL A 10 12.97 3.77 17.08
CA VAL A 10 11.54 3.48 17.23
C VAL A 10 10.90 3.61 15.86
N GLU A 11 11.07 2.59 15.02
CA GLU A 11 10.05 2.24 14.04
C GLU A 11 8.79 1.89 14.84
N ALA A 12 8.04 2.88 15.32
CA ALA A 12 6.80 2.63 16.02
C ALA A 12 5.86 1.99 14.98
N PRO A 13 5.51 0.70 15.11
CA PRO A 13 4.52 0.12 14.22
C PRO A 13 3.20 0.80 14.54
N THR A 14 2.78 1.75 13.71
CA THR A 14 1.40 2.21 13.75
C THR A 14 0.49 1.07 13.30
N MET A 15 -0.74 1.02 13.81
CA MET A 15 -1.68 -0.07 13.56
C MET A 15 -1.76 -0.42 12.07
N THR A 16 -1.57 -1.71 11.76
CA THR A 16 -1.84 -2.24 10.43
C THR A 16 -3.35 -2.24 10.22
N VAL A 17 -3.80 -1.61 9.14
CA VAL A 17 -5.21 -1.60 8.75
C VAL A 17 -5.43 -2.69 7.70
N TYR A 18 -6.43 -3.54 7.94
CA TYR A 18 -6.85 -4.58 7.01
C TYR A 18 -8.25 -4.25 6.50
N VAL A 19 -8.41 -4.19 5.18
CA VAL A 19 -9.71 -4.05 4.51
C VAL A 19 -9.93 -5.28 3.66
N GLN A 20 -11.04 -5.97 3.90
CA GLN A 20 -11.45 -7.11 3.09
C GLN A 20 -12.76 -6.78 2.40
N TYR A 21 -12.79 -6.92 1.09
CA TYR A 21 -13.97 -6.68 0.28
C TYR A 21 -14.24 -7.89 -0.61
N LYS A 22 -15.52 -8.24 -0.75
CA LYS A 22 -15.99 -9.32 -1.64
C LYS A 22 -17.15 -8.78 -2.46
N GLY A 23 -16.97 -8.70 -3.77
CA GLY A 23 -17.99 -8.10 -4.62
C GLY A 23 -17.52 -7.92 -6.06
N VAL A 24 -18.25 -7.05 -6.77
CA VAL A 24 -17.87 -6.55 -8.08
C VAL A 24 -17.20 -5.20 -7.88
N PHE A 25 -16.09 -4.96 -8.59
CA PHE A 25 -15.28 -3.76 -8.51
C PHE A 25 -14.60 -3.50 -9.86
N ASP A 26 -14.29 -2.24 -10.12
CA ASP A 26 -13.44 -1.84 -11.22
C ASP A 26 -12.00 -1.68 -10.71
N MET A 27 -11.08 -2.47 -11.26
CA MET A 27 -9.67 -2.42 -10.86
C MET A 27 -9.00 -1.10 -11.23
N GLN A 28 -9.37 -0.51 -12.37
CA GLN A 28 -8.81 0.76 -12.82
C GLN A 28 -9.19 1.87 -11.85
N GLU A 29 -10.47 1.96 -11.50
CA GLU A 29 -11.01 2.96 -10.56
C GLU A 29 -10.43 2.78 -9.15
N LEU A 30 -10.23 1.54 -8.71
CA LEU A 30 -9.58 1.24 -7.44
C LEU A 30 -8.14 1.79 -7.39
N TYR A 31 -7.34 1.56 -8.45
CA TYR A 31 -5.97 2.08 -8.51
C TYR A 31 -5.93 3.60 -8.53
N GLU A 32 -6.79 4.22 -9.34
CA GLU A 32 -6.89 5.68 -9.43
C GLU A 32 -7.27 6.30 -8.08
N THR A 33 -8.27 5.71 -7.40
CA THR A 33 -8.70 6.18 -6.08
C THR A 33 -7.57 6.11 -5.05
N ILE A 34 -6.79 5.03 -5.05
CA ILE A 34 -5.66 4.86 -4.12
C ILE A 34 -4.54 5.85 -4.45
N ALA A 35 -4.18 5.98 -5.74
CA ALA A 35 -3.16 6.91 -6.18
C ALA A 35 -3.54 8.36 -5.87
N ASP A 36 -4.80 8.74 -6.11
CA ASP A 36 -5.33 10.07 -5.83
C ASP A 36 -5.39 10.35 -4.33
N PHE A 37 -5.76 9.37 -3.50
CA PHE A 37 -5.70 9.50 -2.04
C PHE A 37 -4.29 9.88 -1.56
N PHE A 38 -3.26 9.19 -2.03
CA PHE A 38 -1.87 9.50 -1.65
C PHE A 38 -1.38 10.82 -2.25
N ARG A 39 -1.78 11.14 -3.49
CA ARG A 39 -1.44 12.41 -4.16
C ARG A 39 -2.04 13.61 -3.41
N GLN A 40 -3.32 13.56 -3.05
CA GLN A 40 -4.00 14.62 -2.29
C GLN A 40 -3.36 14.84 -0.91
N LYS A 41 -2.85 13.77 -0.29
CA LYS A 41 -2.15 13.83 1.00
C LYS A 41 -0.67 14.22 0.90
N LYS A 42 -0.19 14.58 -0.30
CA LYS A 42 1.19 14.98 -0.62
C LYS A 42 2.22 13.89 -0.31
N PHE A 43 1.85 12.62 -0.45
CA PHE A 43 2.81 11.52 -0.41
C PHE A 43 3.42 11.32 -1.79
N LYS A 44 4.72 10.99 -1.84
CA LYS A 44 5.37 10.46 -3.04
C LYS A 44 4.99 8.99 -3.15
N PHE A 45 4.23 8.65 -4.18
CA PHE A 45 3.73 7.30 -4.43
C PHE A 45 4.69 6.55 -5.36
N TYR A 46 5.12 5.37 -4.93
CA TYR A 46 6.02 4.48 -5.65
C TYR A 46 5.36 3.11 -5.80
N GLU A 47 5.29 2.62 -7.02
CA GLU A 47 4.90 1.24 -7.30
C GLU A 47 6.13 0.35 -7.16
N LYS A 48 6.14 -0.53 -6.17
CA LYS A 48 7.32 -1.36 -5.87
C LYS A 48 7.32 -2.67 -6.62
N GLN A 49 6.21 -3.39 -6.59
CA GLN A 49 6.17 -4.73 -7.16
C GLN A 49 4.75 -5.15 -7.50
N ASN A 50 4.59 -5.60 -8.74
CA ASN A 50 3.43 -6.35 -9.18
C ASN A 50 3.83 -7.82 -9.30
N ARG A 51 3.25 -8.67 -8.45
CA ARG A 51 3.44 -10.11 -8.51
C ARG A 51 2.15 -10.74 -8.99
N LEU A 52 2.17 -11.21 -10.24
CA LEU A 52 1.18 -12.16 -10.72
C LEU A 52 1.49 -13.53 -10.11
N ARG A 53 0.60 -14.04 -9.25
CA ARG A 53 0.72 -15.41 -8.75
C ARG A 53 0.28 -16.37 -9.85
N ARG A 54 0.87 -17.57 -9.89
CA ARG A 54 0.56 -18.56 -10.93
C ARG A 54 -0.95 -18.78 -10.99
N PRO A 55 -1.56 -18.78 -12.18
CA PRO A 55 -2.99 -19.00 -12.33
C PRO A 55 -3.35 -20.36 -11.73
N SER A 56 -4.12 -20.33 -10.66
CA SER A 56 -4.73 -21.51 -10.05
C SER A 56 -6.03 -21.80 -10.82
N PRO A 57 -6.54 -23.04 -10.86
CA PRO A 57 -7.85 -23.34 -11.47
C PRO A 57 -9.02 -22.53 -10.89
N PHE A 58 -8.82 -21.84 -9.77
CA PHE A 58 -9.82 -20.99 -9.11
C PHE A 58 -9.83 -19.52 -9.58
N GLY A 59 -8.79 -19.06 -10.27
CA GLY A 59 -8.69 -17.70 -10.82
C GLY A 59 -7.26 -17.17 -10.89
N ALA A 60 -7.11 -15.99 -11.50
CA ALA A 60 -5.87 -15.23 -11.44
C ALA A 60 -5.77 -14.52 -10.07
N GLU A 61 -4.62 -14.67 -9.43
CA GLU A 61 -4.28 -13.97 -8.18
C GLU A 61 -3.24 -12.90 -8.49
N LEU A 62 -3.49 -11.68 -8.03
CA LEU A 62 -2.63 -10.54 -8.33
C LEU A 62 -2.31 -9.81 -7.02
N ALA A 63 -1.02 -9.60 -6.77
CA ALA A 63 -0.54 -8.85 -5.62
C ALA A 63 0.18 -7.59 -6.10
N HIS A 64 -0.27 -6.43 -5.61
CA HIS A 64 0.31 -5.13 -5.89
C HIS A 64 0.85 -4.52 -4.61
N ASN A 65 2.13 -4.17 -4.63
CA ASN A 65 2.79 -3.49 -3.54
C ASN A 65 3.09 -2.04 -3.91
N PHE A 66 2.49 -1.13 -3.17
CA PHE A 66 2.72 0.30 -3.25
C PHE A 66 3.41 0.81 -2.00
N GLU A 67 4.29 1.78 -2.19
CA GLU A 67 4.96 2.49 -1.11
C GLU A 67 4.74 3.99 -1.28
N ALA A 68 4.17 4.63 -0.26
CA ALA A 68 3.95 6.05 -0.22
C ALA A 68 4.84 6.67 0.86
N ARG A 69 5.71 7.60 0.46
CA ARG A 69 6.66 8.28 1.37
C ARG A 69 6.33 9.76 1.50
N ARG A 70 6.35 10.28 2.72
CA ARG A 70 6.20 11.71 2.99
C ARG A 70 7.21 12.17 4.01
N LYS A 71 8.16 12.99 3.56
CA LYS A 71 9.08 13.72 4.43
C LYS A 71 8.31 14.87 5.09
N VAL A 72 8.29 14.91 6.41
CA VAL A 72 7.61 15.99 7.16
C VAL A 72 8.66 16.93 7.76
N GLU A 73 9.75 16.39 8.30
CA GLU A 73 10.92 17.15 8.73
C GLU A 73 12.20 16.43 8.30
N ASP A 74 13.37 17.06 8.45
CA ASP A 74 14.66 16.42 8.16
C ASP A 74 14.94 15.21 9.03
N TYR A 75 14.33 15.16 10.22
CA TYR A 75 14.53 14.10 11.21
C TYR A 75 13.45 13.02 11.20
N TYR A 76 12.34 13.17 10.45
CA TYR A 76 11.38 12.08 10.32
C TYR A 76 10.64 12.02 8.98
N GLU A 77 10.51 10.80 8.48
CA GLU A 77 9.77 10.42 7.29
C GLU A 77 8.61 9.49 7.67
N TRP A 78 7.47 9.67 7.01
CA TRP A 78 6.36 8.73 7.04
C TRP A 78 6.43 7.81 5.85
N VAL A 79 6.47 6.51 6.11
CA VAL A 79 6.44 5.47 5.08
C VAL A 79 5.16 4.67 5.25
N VAL A 80 4.34 4.61 4.22
CA VAL A 80 3.12 3.82 4.18
C VAL A 80 3.29 2.76 3.09
N ASN A 81 3.20 1.49 3.47
CA ASN A 81 3.19 0.37 2.55
C ASN A 81 1.75 -0.11 2.41
N VAL A 82 1.29 -0.23 1.17
CA VAL A 82 -0.03 -0.77 0.84
C VAL A 82 0.17 -2.01 -0.02
N ASN A 83 -0.26 -3.15 0.49
CA ASN A 83 -0.33 -4.40 -0.27
C ASN A 83 -1.80 -4.66 -0.64
N ILE A 84 -2.07 -4.82 -1.93
CA ILE A 84 -3.39 -5.19 -2.45
C ILE A 84 -3.27 -6.58 -3.03
N GLU A 85 -4.01 -7.51 -2.47
CA GLU A 85 -4.10 -8.87 -2.96
C GLU A 85 -5.51 -9.13 -3.48
N THR A 86 -5.61 -9.59 -4.73
CA THR A 86 -6.88 -10.02 -5.31
C THR A 86 -6.91 -11.53 -5.45
N PHE A 87 -8.07 -12.11 -5.16
CA PHE A 87 -8.34 -13.54 -5.22
C PHE A 87 -9.60 -13.83 -6.02
N ASP A 88 -9.62 -14.99 -6.67
CA ASP A 88 -10.74 -15.51 -7.46
C ASP A 88 -11.31 -14.49 -8.47
N MET A 89 -10.45 -13.70 -9.11
CA MET A 89 -10.89 -12.69 -10.07
C MET A 89 -11.54 -13.34 -11.30
N ARG A 90 -12.75 -12.89 -11.62
CA ARG A 90 -13.49 -13.24 -12.84
C ARG A 90 -14.04 -11.98 -13.49
N ASP A 91 -13.92 -11.90 -14.80
CA ASP A 91 -14.52 -10.80 -15.56
C ASP A 91 -16.03 -11.01 -15.64
N VAL A 92 -16.78 -9.97 -15.31
CA VAL A 92 -18.24 -9.92 -15.40
C VAL A 92 -18.65 -8.70 -16.21
N GLU A 93 -19.65 -8.86 -17.08
CA GLU A 93 -20.28 -7.72 -17.75
C GLU A 93 -21.46 -7.25 -16.90
N VAL A 94 -21.41 -5.99 -16.47
CA VAL A 94 -22.51 -5.35 -15.72
C VAL A 94 -23.22 -4.39 -16.65
N VAL A 95 -24.54 -4.52 -16.73
CA VAL A 95 -25.41 -3.56 -17.40
C VAL A 95 -25.73 -2.46 -16.39
N LEU A 96 -25.23 -1.25 -16.66
CA LEU A 96 -25.54 -0.05 -15.90
C LEU A 96 -27.00 0.39 -16.19
N LYS A 97 -27.57 1.22 -15.31
CA LYS A 97 -28.98 1.68 -15.42
C LYS A 97 -29.27 2.49 -16.69
N ASP A 98 -28.23 3.04 -17.31
CA ASP A 98 -28.22 3.77 -18.58
C ASP A 98 -28.13 2.84 -19.82
N GLY A 99 -28.04 1.52 -19.62
CA GLY A 99 -27.90 0.53 -20.69
C GLY A 99 -26.46 0.25 -21.11
N THR A 100 -25.48 0.94 -20.53
CA THR A 100 -24.07 0.77 -20.87
C THR A 100 -23.54 -0.54 -20.28
N LYS A 101 -22.91 -1.39 -21.11
CA LYS A 101 -22.20 -2.58 -20.64
C LYS A 101 -20.79 -2.19 -20.23
N LYS A 102 -20.45 -2.37 -18.95
CA LYS A 102 -19.09 -2.18 -18.45
C LYS A 102 -18.52 -3.53 -18.00
N LYS A 103 -17.30 -3.82 -18.46
CA LYS A 103 -16.54 -4.95 -17.93
C LYS A 103 -16.05 -4.59 -16.53
N MET A 104 -16.41 -5.40 -15.55
CA MET A 104 -15.98 -5.25 -14.17
C MET A 104 -15.34 -6.56 -13.70
N ALA A 105 -14.51 -6.49 -12.68
CA ALA A 105 -13.96 -7.66 -12.03
C ALA A 105 -14.84 -8.06 -10.85
N LYS A 106 -15.18 -9.35 -10.74
CA LYS A 106 -15.79 -9.93 -9.55
C LYS A 106 -14.76 -10.78 -8.84
N GLY A 107 -14.57 -10.55 -7.54
CA GLY A 107 -13.59 -11.30 -6.76
C GLY A 107 -13.57 -10.91 -5.30
N ARG A 108 -12.45 -11.21 -4.64
CA ARG A 108 -12.12 -10.75 -3.30
C ARG A 108 -10.89 -9.86 -3.36
N ILE A 109 -10.91 -8.75 -2.64
CA ILE A 109 -9.78 -7.84 -2.49
C ILE A 109 -9.42 -7.76 -1.02
N TRP A 110 -8.15 -7.97 -0.73
CA TRP A 110 -7.55 -7.76 0.57
C TRP A 110 -6.55 -6.62 0.46
N ILE A 111 -6.77 -5.56 1.23
CA ILE A 111 -5.87 -4.42 1.31
C ILE A 111 -5.27 -4.40 2.69
N GLN A 112 -3.95 -4.46 2.75
CA GLN A 112 -3.16 -4.31 3.96
C GLN A 112 -2.40 -2.99 3.88
N GLN A 113 -2.70 -2.07 4.78
CA GLN A 113 -1.95 -0.83 4.95
C GLN A 113 -1.09 -0.92 6.21
N LYS A 114 0.22 -0.83 6.04
CA LYS A 114 1.19 -0.72 7.14
C LYS A 114 1.83 0.66 7.07
N SER A 115 1.56 1.51 8.05
CA SER A 115 2.29 2.76 8.23
C SER A 115 3.44 2.60 9.22
N MET A 116 4.52 3.29 8.95
CA MET A 116 5.71 3.33 9.78
C MET A 116 6.23 4.76 9.82
N ARG A 117 6.59 5.22 11.02
CA ARG A 117 7.36 6.45 11.20
C ARG A 117 8.83 6.06 11.26
N VAL A 118 9.61 6.62 10.35
CA VAL A 118 11.06 6.44 10.32
C VAL A 118 11.69 7.74 10.82
N SER A 119 12.29 7.72 12.01
CA SER A 119 13.11 8.82 12.48
C SER A 119 14.50 8.72 11.85
N GLY A 120 14.89 9.73 11.08
CA GLY A 120 16.26 9.92 10.61
C GLY A 120 17.16 10.25 11.80
N GLY A 121 17.75 9.22 12.41
CA GLY A 121 18.87 9.40 13.32
C GLY A 121 20.02 10.02 12.52
N MET A 122 20.37 11.26 12.85
CA MET A 122 21.60 11.88 12.38
C MET A 122 22.75 11.00 12.86
N ASN A 123 23.41 10.28 11.96
CA ASN A 123 24.74 9.69 12.21
C ASN A 123 25.71 10.86 12.41
N CYS A 124 25.63 11.52 13.57
CA CYS A 124 26.70 12.36 14.07
C CYS A 124 27.77 11.42 14.62
N ILE A 125 28.57 10.85 13.71
CA ILE A 125 29.88 10.34 14.06
C ILE A 125 30.66 11.58 14.48
N ILE A 126 30.64 11.88 15.77
CA ILE A 126 31.62 12.77 16.39
C ILE A 126 32.95 12.06 16.17
N LYS A 127 33.67 12.44 15.12
CA LYS A 127 35.11 12.17 15.02
C LYS A 127 35.74 12.95 16.18
N LEU A 128 35.99 12.26 17.28
CA LEU A 128 36.91 12.72 18.31
C LEU A 128 38.31 12.63 17.70
N TYR A 129 38.96 13.78 17.53
CA TYR A 129 40.42 13.90 17.40
C TYR A 129 41.04 13.85 18.79
#